data_AF-A0A3D0X3Y8-F1
#
_entry.id   AF-A0A3D0X3Y8-F1
#
_cell.length_a   1.000
_cell.length_b   1.000
_cell.length_c   1.000
_cell.angle_alpha   90.00
_cell.angle_beta   90.00
_cell.angle_gamma   90.00
#
_symmetry.space_group_name_H-M   'P 1'
#
loop_
_entity.id
_entity.type
_entity.pdbx_description
1 polymer ?
#
loop_
_entity_poly.entity_id
_entity_poly.type
_entity_poly.pdbx_seq_one_letter_code
_entity_poly.pdbx_strand_id
1 'polypeptide(L)' 'MKVNIPVEKGKSYDIDINSLGTNGEGVGRYEGFTVFVPGALPGERVKVRIEE' A
#
# COMPACT_ATOMS: atom_id res chain seq x y z
N MET A 1 17.20 6.22 16.57
CA MET A 1 16.05 6.95 15.99
C MET A 1 14.91 5.97 15.82
N LYS A 2 13.71 6.25 16.34
CA LYS A 2 12.53 5.43 16.05
C LYS A 2 12.03 5.78 14.66
N VAL A 3 11.95 4.81 13.76
CA VAL A 3 11.30 4.99 12.47
C VAL A 3 9.80 4.99 12.76
N ASN A 4 9.13 6.11 12.49
CA ASN A 4 7.68 6.20 12.63
C ASN A 4 7.06 5.59 11.37
N ILE A 5 6.47 4.40 11.50
CA ILE A 5 5.79 3.73 10.40
C ILE A 5 4.36 4.27 10.38
N PRO A 6 3.89 4.90 9.29
CA PRO A 6 2.57 5.54 9.25
C PRO A 6 1.42 4.54 9.09
N VAL A 7 1.74 3.26 8.89
CA VAL A 7 0.78 2.17 8.81
C VAL A 7 0.86 1.28 10.03
N GLU A 8 -0.28 0.73 10.43
CA GLU A 8 -0.41 -0.14 11.60
C GLU A 8 -1.09 -1.45 11.19
N LYS A 9 -0.54 -2.57 11.67
CA LYS A 9 -1.08 -3.90 11.48
C LYS A 9 -2.53 -3.99 11.98
N GLY A 10 -3.38 -4.64 11.19
CA GLY A 10 -4.81 -4.81 11.43
C GLY A 10 -5.68 -3.61 11.07
N LYS A 11 -5.09 -2.45 10.72
CA LYS A 11 -5.85 -1.29 10.24
C LYS A 11 -6.01 -1.31 8.74
N SER A 12 -7.03 -0.60 8.26
CA SER A 12 -7.30 -0.44 6.83
C SER A 12 -7.10 1.00 6.37
N TYR A 13 -6.58 1.14 5.15
CA TYR A 13 -6.25 2.42 4.54
C TYR A 13 -6.74 2.43 3.08
N ASP A 14 -7.19 3.58 2.61
CA ASP A 14 -7.47 3.80 1.19
C ASP A 14 -6.17 4.21 0.50
N ILE A 15 -5.77 3.44 -0.49
CA ILE A 15 -4.49 3.59 -1.20
C ILE A 15 -4.77 3.76 -2.69
N ASP A 16 -4.20 4.81 -3.27
CA ASP A 16 -4.13 4.99 -4.71
C ASP A 16 -2.96 4.17 -5.26
N ILE A 17 -3.21 3.36 -6.29
CA ILE A 17 -2.20 2.53 -6.94
C ILE A 17 -1.62 3.29 -8.13
N ASN A 18 -0.32 3.55 -8.09
CA ASN A 18 0.35 4.39 -9.10
C ASN A 18 1.10 3.57 -10.15
N SER A 19 1.54 2.35 -9.81
CA SER A 19 2.35 1.50 -10.69
C SER A 19 2.20 0.03 -10.33
N LEU A 20 2.78 -0.85 -11.15
CA LEU A 20 2.96 -2.27 -10.84
C LEU A 20 4.39 -2.54 -10.39
N GLY A 21 4.53 -3.47 -9.45
CA GLY A 21 5.80 -4.07 -9.05
C GLY A 21 6.24 -5.15 -10.04
N THR A 22 7.44 -5.67 -9.83
CA THR A 22 8.05 -6.67 -10.73
C THR A 22 7.27 -7.98 -10.77
N ASN A 23 6.52 -8.33 -9.71
CA ASN A 23 5.72 -9.54 -9.64
C ASN A 23 4.25 -9.30 -10.03
N GLY A 24 3.92 -8.09 -10.52
CA GLY A 24 2.56 -7.70 -10.90
C GLY A 24 1.68 -7.25 -9.74
N GLU A 25 2.24 -7.02 -8.56
CA GLU A 25 1.55 -6.39 -7.43
C GLU A 25 1.33 -4.90 -7.69
N GLY A 26 0.20 -4.35 -7.25
CA GLY A 26 -0.03 -2.90 -7.24
C GLY A 26 0.90 -2.22 -6.24
N VAL A 27 1.47 -1.08 -6.62
CA VAL A 27 2.34 -0.28 -5.76
C VAL A 27 1.68 1.07 -5.52
N GLY A 28 1.39 1.35 -4.24
CA GLY A 28 0.85 2.62 -3.78
C GLY A 28 1.67 3.18 -2.61
N ARG A 29 1.29 4.37 -2.12
CA ARG A 29 1.91 4.98 -0.94
C ARG A 29 0.87 5.54 0.03
N TYR A 30 1.11 5.35 1.32
CA TYR A 30 0.40 6.01 2.42
C TYR A 30 1.37 6.87 3.21
N GLU A 31 1.18 8.19 3.24
CA GLU A 31 2.08 9.13 3.93
C GLU A 31 3.58 8.91 3.60
N GLY A 32 3.88 8.59 2.34
CA GLY A 32 5.24 8.30 1.86
C GLY A 32 5.73 6.88 2.11
N PHE A 33 4.99 6.05 2.85
CA PHE A 33 5.29 4.62 3.04
C PHE A 33 4.74 3.79 1.90
N THR A 34 5.60 2.99 1.27
CA THR A 34 5.22 2.13 0.14
C THR A 34 4.40 0.95 0.62
N VAL A 35 3.26 0.72 -0.03
CA VAL A 35 2.37 -0.42 0.23
C VAL A 35 2.26 -1.23 -1.06
N PHE A 36 2.50 -2.54 -0.95
CA PHE A 36 2.35 -3.51 -2.02
C PHE A 36 0.98 -4.18 -1.88
N VAL A 37 0.19 -4.17 -2.96
CA VAL A 37 -1.20 -4.60 -2.96
C VAL A 37 -1.40 -5.64 -4.05
N PRO A 38 -1.41 -6.94 -3.71
CA PRO A 38 -1.63 -8.00 -4.69
C PRO A 38 -2.96 -7.82 -5.44
N GLY A 39 -2.92 -7.93 -6.77
CA GLY A 39 -4.11 -7.88 -7.62
C GLY A 39 -4.68 -6.48 -7.89
N ALA A 40 -4.07 -5.41 -7.37
CA ALA A 40 -4.51 -4.04 -7.65
C ALA A 40 -3.78 -3.45 -8.87
N LEU A 41 -4.52 -2.71 -9.70
CA LEU A 41 -4.01 -2.14 -10.96
C LEU A 41 -3.74 -0.63 -10.85
N PRO A 42 -2.79 -0.08 -11.63
CA PRO A 42 -2.56 1.36 -11.68
C PRO A 42 -3.82 2.14 -12.05
N GLY A 43 -4.10 3.19 -11.29
CA GLY A 43 -5.31 4.02 -11.43
C GLY A 43 -6.47 3.61 -10.52
N GLU A 44 -6.38 2.46 -9.85
CA GLU A 44 -7.37 2.06 -8.86
C GLU A 44 -7.14 2.75 -7.50
N ARG A 45 -8.25 3.01 -6.81
CA ARG A 45 -8.26 3.34 -5.38
C ARG A 45 -8.86 2.17 -4.62
N VAL A 46 -8.05 1.55 -3.77
CA VAL A 46 -8.40 0.31 -3.08
C VAL A 46 -8.30 0.48 -1.57
N LYS A 47 -9.22 -0.16 -0.85
CA LYS A 47 -9.18 -0.24 0.61
C LYS A 47 -8.40 -1.49 1.00
N VAL A 48 -7.22 -1.31 1.56
CA VAL A 48 -6.32 -2.41 1.95
C VAL A 48 -6.26 -2.54 3.46
N ARG A 49 -6.08 -3.76 3.97
CA ARG A 49 -5.81 -4.02 5.38
C ARG A 49 -4.36 -4.46 5.52
N ILE A 50 -3.63 -3.87 6.47
CA ILE A 50 -2.23 -4.17 6.69
C ILE A 50 -2.14 -5.43 7.56
N GLU A 51 -1.58 -6.51 7.03
CA GLU A 51 -1.49 -7.79 7.74
C GLU A 51 -0.11 -8.02 8.39
N GLU A 52 0.97 -7.47 7.83
CA GLU A 52 2.34 -7.52 8.37
C GLU A 52 3.18 -6.29 8.01
#